data_AF-A0A941NDG1-F1
#
_entry.id   AF-A0A941NDG1-F1
#
_cell.length_a   1.000
_cell.length_b   1.000
_cell.length_c   1.000
_cell.angle_alpha   90.00
_cell.angle_beta   90.00
_cell.angle_gamma   90.00
#
_symmetry.space_group_name_H-M   'P 1'
#
loop_
_entity.id
_entity.type
_entity.pdbx_description
1 polymer ?
#
loop_
_entity_poly.entity_id
_entity_poly.type
_entity_poly.pdbx_seq_one_letter_code
_entity_poly.pdbx_strand_id
1 'polypeptide(L)'
;MGRWTEQDLQALRAAYPERNKPVRLEPLARTLGRDKTNVCRKARQLGLTNQRRPGVDELKVKPRKFSSPEDLRAAQSAMAKERIAKNGHPRGALGIRHSPETKAKIAAKSAAMWRDQNSGINSESARQQRSDNLLKRIAAGEMRQGYSRTRGGKRDDLEGMYFRSAWEANYARYLNFLLAKGDIAGWEFECKTFIFEKIKRGTRAYTPDFRVLFHDGRHEWHEVKGWMDAKSKTRLDRMARYFPEERIIVIDGKWFKAANRTLPAIIKGWERGTVHV
;
A
#
# COMPACT_ATOMS: atom_id res chain seq x y z
N MET A 1 -22.08 -31.03 -22.01
CA MET A 1 -21.94 -32.09 -20.99
C MET A 1 -23.23 -32.90 -21.00
N GLY A 2 -23.16 -34.21 -21.27
CA GLY A 2 -24.35 -35.07 -21.30
C GLY A 2 -25.06 -35.12 -19.94
N ARG A 3 -26.40 -35.17 -19.96
CA ARG A 3 -27.24 -35.30 -18.75
C ARG A 3 -26.88 -36.58 -17.99
N TRP A 4 -26.97 -36.55 -16.67
CA TRP A 4 -26.79 -37.74 -15.82
C TRP A 4 -28.08 -38.55 -15.85
N THR A 5 -28.00 -39.83 -16.20
CA THR A 5 -29.14 -40.75 -16.19
C THR A 5 -29.34 -41.34 -14.78
N GLU A 6 -30.51 -41.91 -14.51
CA GLU A 6 -30.76 -42.57 -13.22
C GLU A 6 -29.83 -43.78 -13.01
N GLN A 7 -29.51 -44.50 -14.09
CA GLN A 7 -28.52 -45.58 -14.08
C GLN A 7 -27.11 -45.07 -13.70
N ASP A 8 -26.69 -43.93 -14.25
CA ASP A 8 -25.41 -43.30 -13.88
C ASP A 8 -25.38 -42.93 -12.39
N LEU A 9 -26.50 -42.42 -11.87
CA LEU A 9 -26.63 -42.03 -10.46
C LEU A 9 -26.64 -43.25 -9.53
N GLN A 10 -27.27 -44.35 -9.92
CA GLN A 10 -27.25 -45.62 -9.18
C GLN A 10 -25.85 -46.22 -9.14
N ALA A 11 -25.16 -46.30 -10.30
CA ALA A 11 -23.79 -46.77 -10.37
C ALA A 11 -22.83 -45.89 -9.54
N LEU A 12 -23.06 -44.56 -9.54
CA LEU A 12 -22.30 -43.63 -8.71
C LEU A 12 -22.57 -43.82 -7.22
N ARG A 13 -23.82 -44.07 -6.79
CA ARG A 13 -24.14 -44.36 -5.38
C ARG A 13 -23.56 -45.71 -4.93
N ALA A 14 -23.63 -46.74 -5.78
CA ALA A 14 -23.09 -48.07 -5.50
C ALA A 14 -21.55 -48.04 -5.36
N ALA A 15 -20.87 -47.21 -6.15
CA ALA A 15 -19.42 -47.04 -6.07
C ALA A 15 -18.94 -46.28 -4.81
N TYR A 16 -19.84 -45.56 -4.13
CA TYR A 16 -19.58 -44.82 -2.90
C TYR A 16 -20.42 -45.38 -1.74
N PRO A 17 -20.14 -46.62 -1.28
CA PRO A 17 -20.91 -47.25 -0.21
C PRO A 17 -20.79 -46.49 1.13
N GLU A 18 -19.66 -45.83 1.36
CA GLU A 18 -19.43 -44.96 2.52
C GLU A 18 -18.67 -43.71 2.09
N ARG A 19 -18.97 -42.57 2.73
CA ARG A 19 -18.39 -41.26 2.39
C ARG A 19 -16.86 -41.16 2.54
N ASN A 20 -16.27 -42.05 3.33
CA ASN A 20 -14.85 -42.02 3.71
C ASN A 20 -14.00 -43.09 3.02
N LYS A 21 -14.59 -43.99 2.23
CA LYS A 21 -13.83 -45.07 1.59
C LYS A 21 -13.21 -44.60 0.27
N PRO A 22 -11.93 -44.92 0.00
CA PRO A 22 -11.29 -44.57 -1.26
C PRO A 22 -11.96 -45.31 -2.42
N VAL A 23 -12.42 -44.57 -3.43
CA VAL A 23 -13.03 -45.11 -4.64
C VAL A 23 -12.02 -45.08 -5.77
N ARG A 24 -11.91 -46.18 -6.54
CA ARG A 24 -11.12 -46.20 -7.77
C ARG A 24 -11.85 -45.41 -8.85
N LEU A 25 -11.40 -44.17 -9.10
CA LEU A 25 -12.07 -43.24 -10.01
C LEU A 25 -11.86 -43.61 -11.48
N GLU A 26 -10.70 -44.15 -11.84
CA GLU A 26 -10.33 -44.53 -13.20
C GLU A 26 -11.30 -45.54 -13.83
N PRO A 27 -11.63 -46.68 -13.19
CA PRO A 27 -12.56 -47.64 -13.77
C PRO A 27 -13.99 -47.12 -13.79
N LEU A 28 -14.42 -46.43 -12.72
CA LEU A 28 -15.76 -45.85 -12.63
C LEU A 28 -16.02 -44.80 -13.73
N ALA A 29 -15.03 -43.96 -14.00
CA ALA A 29 -15.07 -42.98 -15.09
C ALA A 29 -15.22 -43.65 -16.47
N ARG A 30 -14.51 -44.77 -16.70
CA ARG A 30 -14.62 -45.55 -17.94
C ARG A 30 -16.01 -46.18 -18.09
N THR A 31 -16.53 -46.79 -17.03
CA THR A 31 -17.88 -47.40 -17.03
C THR A 31 -18.97 -46.38 -17.30
N LEU A 32 -18.85 -45.17 -16.74
CA LEU A 32 -19.82 -44.09 -16.94
C LEU A 32 -19.60 -43.29 -18.24
N GLY A 33 -18.55 -43.59 -19.01
CA GLY A 33 -18.19 -42.83 -20.22
C GLY A 33 -17.90 -41.35 -19.95
N ARG A 34 -17.35 -41.00 -18.78
CA ARG A 34 -17.16 -39.62 -18.31
C ARG A 34 -15.75 -39.37 -17.82
N ASP A 35 -15.30 -38.12 -17.91
CA ASP A 35 -14.05 -37.70 -17.28
C ASP A 35 -14.09 -37.83 -15.75
N LYS A 36 -12.97 -38.24 -15.14
CA LYS A 36 -12.82 -38.44 -13.69
C LYS A 36 -13.22 -37.20 -12.89
N THR A 37 -12.91 -36.01 -13.41
CA THR A 37 -13.24 -34.73 -12.78
C THR A 37 -14.75 -34.52 -12.73
N ASN A 38 -15.48 -34.95 -13.76
CA ASN A 38 -16.94 -34.83 -13.80
C ASN A 38 -17.61 -35.81 -12.84
N VAL A 39 -17.09 -37.04 -12.73
CA VAL A 39 -17.56 -38.04 -11.76
C VAL A 39 -17.35 -37.56 -10.33
N CYS A 40 -16.13 -37.07 -10.01
CA CYS A 40 -15.81 -36.50 -8.70
C CYS A 40 -16.70 -35.30 -8.36
N ARG A 41 -16.91 -34.38 -9.32
CA ARG A 41 -17.78 -33.21 -9.13
C ARG A 41 -19.22 -33.63 -8.85
N LYS A 42 -19.75 -34.64 -9.55
CA LYS A 42 -21.12 -35.12 -9.33
C LYS A 42 -21.26 -35.86 -7.99
N ALA A 43 -20.29 -36.70 -7.62
CA ALA A 43 -20.27 -37.36 -6.32
C ALA A 43 -20.26 -36.34 -5.16
N ARG A 44 -19.52 -35.24 -5.32
CA ARG A 44 -19.55 -34.09 -4.40
C ARG A 44 -20.93 -33.45 -4.32
N GLN A 45 -21.57 -33.18 -5.46
CA GLN A 45 -22.92 -32.58 -5.50
C GLN A 45 -23.97 -33.44 -4.83
N LEU A 46 -23.84 -34.77 -4.90
CA LEU A 46 -24.75 -35.73 -4.28
C LEU A 46 -24.42 -36.02 -2.81
N GLY A 47 -23.38 -35.39 -2.24
CA GLY A 47 -22.98 -35.61 -0.85
C GLY A 47 -22.37 -36.99 -0.58
N LEU A 48 -21.81 -37.64 -1.61
CA LEU A 48 -21.20 -38.97 -1.51
C LEU A 48 -19.73 -38.94 -1.06
N THR A 49 -19.10 -37.76 -1.02
CA THR A 49 -17.70 -37.57 -0.60
C THR A 49 -17.61 -36.82 0.72
N ASN A 50 -16.73 -37.25 1.63
CA ASN A 50 -16.38 -36.42 2.79
C ASN A 50 -15.35 -35.35 2.42
N GLN A 51 -15.67 -34.09 2.67
CA GLN A 51 -14.77 -32.94 2.43
C GLN A 51 -14.04 -32.48 3.69
N ARG A 52 -14.42 -33.04 4.85
CA ARG A 52 -13.73 -32.74 6.09
C ARG A 52 -12.35 -33.37 6.00
N ARG A 53 -11.35 -32.53 6.22
CA ARG A 53 -10.00 -33.01 6.51
C ARG A 53 -10.11 -33.92 7.75
N PRO A 54 -9.61 -35.16 7.71
CA PRO A 54 -9.57 -36.00 8.90
C PRO A 54 -8.88 -35.22 10.02
N GLY A 55 -9.54 -35.16 11.19
CA GLY A 55 -8.87 -34.67 12.39
C GLY A 55 -7.67 -35.56 12.64
N VAL A 56 -6.54 -34.95 13.00
CA VAL A 56 -5.45 -35.69 13.62
C VAL A 56 -5.73 -35.65 15.12
N ASP A 57 -5.72 -36.80 15.78
CA ASP A 57 -5.96 -36.87 17.23
C ASP A 57 -4.90 -36.05 18.01
N GLU A 58 -3.70 -35.95 17.44
CA GLU A 58 -2.63 -35.08 17.93
C GLU A 58 -2.10 -34.15 16.85
N LEU A 59 -2.03 -32.86 17.17
CA LEU A 59 -1.35 -31.86 16.35
C LEU A 59 0.17 -32.15 16.38
N LYS A 60 0.73 -32.56 15.24
CA LYS A 60 2.19 -32.64 15.06
C LYS A 60 2.81 -31.24 15.14
N VAL A 61 3.14 -30.78 16.34
CA VAL A 61 3.91 -29.55 16.55
C VAL A 61 5.36 -29.83 16.16
N LYS A 62 5.77 -29.39 14.97
CA LYS A 62 7.17 -29.51 14.56
C LYS A 62 8.01 -28.50 15.34
N PRO A 63 9.16 -28.89 15.91
CA PRO A 63 10.06 -27.93 16.55
C PRO A 63 10.48 -26.87 15.53
N ARG A 64 10.68 -25.64 16.02
CA ARG A 64 11.21 -24.57 15.18
C ARG A 64 12.61 -24.98 14.72
N LYS A 65 12.79 -25.09 13.40
CA LYS A 65 14.07 -25.48 12.78
C LYS A 65 15.22 -24.50 13.11
N PHE A 66 14.89 -23.26 13.47
CA PHE A 66 15.85 -22.22 13.82
C PHE A 66 15.53 -21.67 15.21
N SER A 67 16.57 -21.45 15.99
CA SER A 67 16.54 -20.93 17.36
C SER A 67 16.10 -19.48 17.44
N SER A 68 16.49 -18.64 16.46
CA SER A 68 16.16 -17.22 16.43
C SER A 68 15.57 -16.77 15.09
N PRO A 69 14.82 -15.63 15.07
CA PRO A 69 14.40 -14.99 13.83
C PRO A 69 15.56 -14.53 12.94
N GLU A 70 16.74 -14.26 13.51
CA GLU A 70 17.92 -13.85 12.75
C GLU A 70 18.53 -15.02 11.99
N ASP A 71 18.66 -16.18 12.65
CA ASP A 71 19.15 -17.42 12.03
C ASP A 71 18.24 -17.85 10.87
N LEU A 72 16.92 -17.71 11.05
CA LEU A 72 15.94 -17.98 9.99
C LEU A 72 16.17 -17.07 8.79
N ARG A 73 16.36 -15.76 8.99
CA ARG A 73 16.59 -14.81 7.90
C ARG A 73 17.91 -15.08 7.19
N ALA A 74 18.97 -15.41 7.94
CA ALA A 74 20.28 -15.75 7.40
C ALA A 74 20.19 -17.01 6.51
N ALA A 75 19.56 -18.08 7.00
CA ALA A 75 19.38 -19.31 6.24
C ALA A 75 18.51 -19.11 4.99
N GLN A 76 17.42 -18.34 5.10
CA GLN A 76 16.59 -17.99 3.94
C GLN A 76 17.36 -17.18 2.89
N SER A 77 18.18 -16.23 3.33
CA SER A 77 19.03 -15.43 2.45
C SER A 77 20.05 -16.30 1.72
N ALA A 78 20.73 -17.21 2.43
CA ALA A 78 21.69 -18.13 1.86
C ALA A 78 21.06 -19.04 0.79
N MET A 79 19.93 -19.68 1.12
CA MET A 79 19.17 -20.52 0.16
C MET A 79 18.71 -19.73 -1.07
N ALA A 80 18.25 -18.50 -0.89
CA ALA A 80 17.82 -17.65 -1.99
C ALA A 80 19.00 -17.29 -2.91
N LYS A 81 20.16 -16.93 -2.33
CA LYS A 81 21.39 -16.62 -3.08
C LYS A 81 21.90 -17.84 -3.85
N GLU A 82 21.96 -19.00 -3.21
CA GLU A 82 22.37 -20.26 -3.85
C GLU A 82 21.44 -20.62 -5.02
N ARG A 83 20.12 -20.52 -4.81
CA ARG A 83 19.13 -20.75 -5.88
C ARG A 83 19.30 -19.77 -7.04
N ILE A 84 19.54 -18.48 -6.75
CA ILE A 84 19.77 -17.46 -7.78
C ILE A 84 21.09 -17.71 -8.52
N ALA A 85 22.14 -18.14 -7.83
CA ALA A 85 23.41 -18.50 -8.45
C ALA A 85 23.25 -19.72 -9.38
N LYS A 86 22.49 -20.73 -8.94
CA LYS A 86 22.25 -21.96 -9.71
C LYS A 86 21.30 -21.76 -10.91
N ASN A 87 20.18 -21.05 -10.70
CA ASN A 87 19.09 -20.99 -11.68
C ASN A 87 19.00 -19.63 -12.40
N GLY A 88 19.86 -18.68 -12.06
CA GLY A 88 19.72 -17.29 -12.48
C GLY A 88 18.62 -16.55 -11.71
N HIS A 89 18.66 -15.22 -11.72
CA HIS A 89 17.57 -14.42 -11.17
C HIS A 89 16.33 -14.63 -12.05
N PRO A 90 15.15 -14.97 -11.49
CA PRO A 90 13.96 -15.34 -12.28
C PRO A 90 13.40 -14.21 -13.15
N ARG A 91 14.02 -13.02 -13.09
CA ARG A 91 13.72 -11.77 -13.83
C ARG A 91 12.24 -11.41 -13.97
N GLY A 92 11.32 -12.03 -13.22
CA GLY A 92 9.89 -11.69 -13.19
C GLY A 92 9.31 -11.41 -14.57
N ALA A 93 8.64 -10.26 -14.71
CA ALA A 93 8.12 -9.75 -15.98
C ALA A 93 9.11 -8.85 -16.75
N LEU A 94 10.39 -8.82 -16.35
CA LEU A 94 11.42 -8.01 -17.02
C LEU A 94 11.64 -8.55 -18.44
N GLY A 95 11.21 -7.78 -19.43
CA GLY A 95 11.30 -8.16 -20.86
C GLY A 95 10.00 -8.70 -21.46
N ILE A 96 8.98 -8.99 -20.66
CA ILE A 96 7.65 -9.34 -21.18
C ILE A 96 7.00 -8.07 -21.71
N ARG A 97 7.08 -7.86 -23.03
CA ARG A 97 6.39 -6.77 -23.74
C ARG A 97 5.23 -7.36 -24.53
N HIS A 98 4.04 -6.78 -24.40
CA HIS A 98 2.95 -7.10 -25.30
C HIS A 98 3.35 -6.74 -26.74
N SER A 99 3.03 -7.63 -27.69
CA SER A 99 3.16 -7.32 -29.11
C SER A 99 2.33 -6.07 -29.46
N PRO A 100 2.68 -5.33 -30.52
CA PRO A 100 1.88 -4.20 -30.99
C PRO A 100 0.40 -4.57 -31.22
N GLU A 101 0.16 -5.74 -31.80
CA GLU A 101 -1.18 -6.29 -32.01
C GLU A 101 -1.95 -6.52 -30.69
N THR A 102 -1.29 -7.12 -29.68
CA THR A 102 -1.90 -7.33 -28.36
C THR A 102 -2.25 -6.00 -27.70
N LYS A 103 -1.37 -4.99 -27.82
CA LYS A 103 -1.63 -3.64 -27.31
C LYS A 103 -2.85 -3.01 -28.00
N ALA A 104 -2.96 -3.16 -29.32
CA ALA A 104 -4.10 -2.64 -30.08
C ALA A 104 -5.43 -3.29 -29.63
N LYS A 105 -5.43 -4.62 -29.42
CA LYS A 105 -6.59 -5.36 -28.90
C LYS A 105 -7.00 -4.89 -27.50
N ILE A 106 -6.02 -4.70 -26.60
CA ILE A 106 -6.26 -4.18 -25.25
C ILE A 106 -6.83 -2.75 -25.31
N ALA A 107 -6.23 -1.89 -26.12
CA ALA A 107 -6.67 -0.51 -26.28
C ALA A 107 -8.12 -0.42 -26.81
N ALA A 108 -8.45 -1.20 -27.84
CA ALA A 108 -9.81 -1.25 -28.39
C ALA A 108 -10.84 -1.73 -27.37
N LYS A 109 -10.54 -2.82 -26.64
CA LYS A 109 -11.43 -3.33 -25.57
C LYS A 109 -11.60 -2.32 -24.43
N SER A 110 -10.52 -1.66 -24.02
CA SER A 110 -10.59 -0.62 -22.99
C SER A 110 -11.45 0.55 -23.45
N ALA A 111 -11.24 1.07 -24.66
CA ALA A 111 -12.02 2.17 -25.22
C ALA A 111 -13.51 1.80 -25.34
N ALA A 112 -13.84 0.58 -25.77
CA ALA A 112 -15.22 0.10 -25.82
C ALA A 112 -15.86 0.05 -24.42
N MET A 113 -15.16 -0.51 -23.43
CA MET A 113 -15.62 -0.56 -22.03
C MET A 113 -15.84 0.84 -21.44
N TRP A 114 -14.95 1.80 -21.73
CA TRP A 114 -15.08 3.16 -21.23
C TRP A 114 -16.24 3.94 -21.85
N ARG A 115 -16.57 3.67 -23.12
CA ARG A 115 -17.73 4.28 -23.80
C ARG A 115 -19.05 3.69 -23.32
N ASP A 116 -19.05 2.42 -22.95
CA ASP A 116 -20.23 1.74 -22.42
C ASP A 116 -20.53 2.22 -20.98
N GLN A 117 -21.61 2.98 -20.87
CA GLN A 117 -22.12 3.51 -19.60
C GLN A 117 -22.64 2.41 -18.67
N ASN A 118 -23.02 1.24 -19.20
CA ASN A 118 -23.50 0.10 -18.43
C ASN A 118 -22.43 -0.97 -18.20
N SER A 119 -21.18 -0.69 -18.56
CA SER A 119 -20.07 -1.60 -18.28
C SER A 119 -19.93 -1.85 -16.77
N GLY A 120 -19.33 -2.98 -16.40
CA GLY A 120 -19.07 -3.32 -14.99
C GLY A 120 -18.23 -2.28 -14.23
N ILE A 121 -17.61 -1.33 -14.92
CA ILE A 121 -16.93 -0.19 -14.30
C ILE A 121 -17.82 1.07 -14.31
N ASN A 122 -18.53 1.39 -15.38
CA ASN A 122 -19.24 2.66 -15.51
C ASN A 122 -20.72 2.64 -15.11
N SER A 123 -21.33 1.47 -14.94
CA SER A 123 -22.71 1.36 -14.48
C SER A 123 -22.92 2.09 -13.15
N GLU A 124 -24.10 2.68 -12.98
CA GLU A 124 -24.45 3.41 -11.77
C GLU A 124 -24.30 2.56 -10.51
N SER A 125 -24.72 1.29 -10.56
CA SER A 125 -24.60 0.35 -9.45
C SER A 125 -23.13 0.08 -9.08
N ALA A 126 -22.24 -0.12 -10.06
CA ALA A 126 -20.82 -0.31 -9.80
C ALA A 126 -20.13 0.96 -9.28
N ARG A 127 -20.56 2.14 -9.75
CA ARG A 127 -20.08 3.44 -9.23
C ARG A 127 -20.53 3.64 -7.78
N GLN A 128 -21.80 3.37 -7.48
CA GLN A 128 -22.37 3.48 -6.15
C GLN A 128 -21.69 2.51 -5.19
N GLN A 129 -21.53 1.24 -5.58
CA GLN A 129 -20.86 0.24 -4.75
C GLN A 129 -19.41 0.63 -4.41
N ARG A 130 -18.66 1.24 -5.35
CA ARG A 130 -17.32 1.76 -5.06
C ARG A 130 -17.36 2.95 -4.09
N SER A 131 -18.35 3.83 -4.22
CA SER A 131 -18.58 4.93 -3.28
C SER A 131 -18.87 4.42 -1.87
N ASP A 132 -19.81 3.49 -1.74
CA ASP A 132 -20.20 2.90 -0.46
C ASP A 132 -19.04 2.17 0.21
N ASN A 133 -18.24 1.43 -0.57
CA ASN A 133 -17.05 0.76 -0.07
C ASN A 133 -15.98 1.76 0.40
N LEU A 134 -15.82 2.89 -0.28
CA LEU A 134 -14.93 3.97 0.16
C LEU A 134 -15.41 4.55 1.50
N LEU A 135 -16.70 4.86 1.63
CA LEU A 135 -17.30 5.38 2.87
C LEU A 135 -17.12 4.40 4.04
N LYS A 136 -17.31 3.09 3.82
CA LYS A 136 -17.04 2.05 4.82
C LYS A 136 -15.59 2.06 5.29
N ARG A 137 -14.63 2.17 4.37
CA ARG A 137 -13.19 2.21 4.71
C ARG A 137 -12.79 3.49 5.44
N ILE A 138 -13.42 4.63 5.12
CA ILE A 138 -13.25 5.88 5.85
C ILE A 138 -13.80 5.74 7.28
N ALA A 139 -15.02 5.23 7.43
CA ALA A 139 -15.65 5.00 8.73
C ALA A 139 -14.84 4.03 9.60
N ALA A 140 -14.26 2.98 9.00
CA ALA A 140 -13.36 2.03 9.66
C ALA A 140 -11.96 2.61 9.98
N GLY A 141 -11.65 3.84 9.54
CA GLY A 141 -10.36 4.48 9.78
C GLY A 141 -9.19 3.91 8.96
N GLU A 142 -9.46 3.05 7.99
CA GLU A 142 -8.45 2.39 7.15
C GLU A 142 -7.77 3.35 6.15
N MET A 143 -8.37 4.53 5.93
CA MET A 143 -7.88 5.55 5.01
C MET A 143 -7.08 6.66 5.70
N ARG A 144 -6.78 6.53 7.01
CA ARG A 144 -6.10 7.59 7.80
C ARG A 144 -4.64 7.85 7.39
N GLN A 145 -3.99 6.94 6.67
CA GLN A 145 -2.57 7.03 6.31
C GLN A 145 -2.38 6.99 4.79
N GLY A 146 -2.40 8.15 4.13
CA GLY A 146 -2.13 8.26 2.67
C GLY A 146 -0.68 8.00 2.27
N TYR A 147 0.25 8.05 3.24
CA TYR A 147 1.65 7.72 3.06
C TYR A 147 2.08 6.69 4.11
N SER A 148 2.26 5.44 3.68
CA SER A 148 2.60 4.30 4.58
C SER A 148 3.93 4.45 5.34
N ARG A 149 4.73 5.47 5.02
CA ARG A 149 6.07 5.71 5.57
C ARG A 149 6.14 6.89 6.53
N THR A 150 5.11 7.72 6.64
CA THR A 150 5.15 8.92 7.48
C THR A 150 4.35 8.71 8.76
N ARG A 151 4.91 9.15 9.90
CA ARG A 151 4.21 9.12 11.20
C ARG A 151 3.43 10.43 11.41
N GLY A 152 2.27 10.56 10.78
CA GLY A 152 1.36 11.68 11.01
C GLY A 152 0.53 11.53 12.29
N GLY A 153 -0.03 12.63 12.79
CA GLY A 153 -0.97 12.65 13.93
C GLY A 153 -0.89 13.93 14.77
N LYS A 154 -1.79 14.03 15.75
CA LYS A 154 -1.73 15.08 16.79
C LYS A 154 -0.58 14.81 17.77
N ARG A 155 -0.05 15.85 18.40
CA ARG A 155 1.00 15.78 19.42
C ARG A 155 0.66 16.66 20.60
N ASP A 156 0.53 16.06 21.79
CA ASP A 156 0.11 16.77 23.00
C ASP A 156 1.13 17.82 23.44
N ASP A 157 2.43 17.55 23.20
CA ASP A 157 3.53 18.48 23.48
C ASP A 157 3.58 19.70 22.53
N LEU A 158 2.75 19.69 21.48
CA LEU A 158 2.59 20.77 20.51
C LEU A 158 1.13 21.23 20.50
N GLU A 159 0.53 21.36 21.68
CA GLU A 159 -0.85 21.86 21.88
C GLU A 159 -1.92 21.05 21.12
N GLY A 160 -1.66 19.77 20.89
CA GLY A 160 -2.57 18.89 20.14
C GLY A 160 -2.61 19.20 18.63
N MET A 161 -1.66 19.99 18.12
CA MET A 161 -1.55 20.32 16.70
C MET A 161 -1.31 19.06 15.86
N TYR A 162 -1.96 18.98 14.69
CA TYR A 162 -1.83 17.86 13.77
C TYR A 162 -0.70 18.10 12.78
N PHE A 163 0.25 17.17 12.71
CA PHE A 163 1.30 17.16 11.70
C PHE A 163 1.14 15.95 10.77
N ARG A 164 1.50 16.11 9.50
CA ARG A 164 1.47 15.04 8.49
C ARG A 164 2.65 14.09 8.64
N SER A 165 3.73 14.53 9.28
CA SER A 165 4.92 13.71 9.51
C SER A 165 5.64 14.02 10.82
N ALA A 166 6.44 13.05 11.30
CA ALA A 166 7.35 13.25 12.42
C ALA A 166 8.43 14.31 12.15
N TRP A 167 8.78 14.54 10.88
CA TRP A 167 9.74 15.60 10.53
C TRP A 167 9.14 16.98 10.77
N GLU A 168 7.90 17.22 10.34
CA GLU A 168 7.18 18.46 10.61
C GLU A 168 7.04 18.67 12.14
N ALA A 169 6.61 17.63 12.87
CA ALA A 169 6.48 17.71 14.33
C ALA A 169 7.83 18.01 15.03
N ASN A 170 8.91 17.34 14.63
CA ASN A 170 10.25 17.63 15.17
C ASN A 170 10.73 19.04 14.80
N TYR A 171 10.40 19.53 13.62
CA TYR A 171 10.75 20.88 13.22
C TYR A 171 10.00 21.92 14.04
N ALA A 172 8.71 21.71 14.31
CA ALA A 172 7.94 22.54 15.24
C ALA A 172 8.57 22.56 16.64
N ARG A 173 9.01 21.41 17.17
CA ARG A 173 9.75 21.35 18.45
C ARG A 173 11.07 22.14 18.40
N TYR A 174 11.78 22.08 17.28
CA TYR A 174 12.98 22.88 17.06
C TYR A 174 12.67 24.39 17.04
N LEU A 175 11.59 24.81 16.39
CA LEU A 175 11.16 26.21 16.39
C LEU A 175 10.76 26.67 17.79
N ASN A 176 10.06 25.84 18.58
CA ASN A 176 9.80 26.13 20.00
C ASN A 176 11.10 26.28 20.81
N PHE A 177 12.11 25.44 20.54
CA PHE A 177 13.42 25.58 21.17
C PHE A 177 14.11 26.90 20.78
N LEU A 178 14.08 27.29 19.50
CA LEU A 178 14.63 28.58 19.06
C LEU A 178 13.89 29.77 19.66
N LEU A 179 12.56 29.68 19.75
CA LEU A 179 11.71 30.70 20.36
C LEU A 179 12.06 30.86 21.85
N ALA A 180 12.19 29.75 22.58
CA ALA A 180 12.58 29.77 24.00
C ALA A 180 13.99 30.34 24.22
N LYS A 181 14.89 30.19 23.23
CA LYS A 181 16.24 30.75 23.24
C LYS A 181 16.29 32.23 22.84
N GLY A 182 15.20 32.78 22.26
CA GLY A 182 15.15 34.14 21.74
C GLY A 182 15.85 34.31 20.38
N ASP A 183 16.08 33.21 19.64
CA ASP A 183 16.68 33.28 18.30
C ASP A 183 15.64 33.70 17.23
N ILE A 184 14.34 33.48 17.51
CA ILE A 184 13.22 33.87 16.65
C ILE A 184 12.12 34.54 17.48
N ALA A 185 11.32 35.40 16.84
CA ALA A 185 10.21 36.09 17.48
C ALA A 185 8.93 35.23 17.54
N GLY A 186 8.78 34.28 16.62
CA GLY A 186 7.62 33.40 16.57
C GLY A 186 7.61 32.53 15.32
N TRP A 187 6.64 31.63 15.24
CA TRP A 187 6.39 30.83 14.06
C TRP A 187 4.92 30.44 13.94
N GLU A 188 4.47 30.17 12.72
CA GLU A 188 3.09 29.79 12.39
C GLU A 188 3.11 28.53 11.51
N PHE A 189 2.13 27.62 11.67
CA PHE A 189 2.01 26.39 10.88
C PHE A 189 0.91 26.51 9.81
N GLU A 190 1.23 26.16 8.56
CA GLU A 190 0.33 26.18 7.39
C GLU A 190 -0.57 27.43 7.30
N CYS A 191 -0.10 28.61 7.72
CA CYS A 191 -0.94 29.79 7.95
C CYS A 191 -1.40 30.50 6.66
N LYS A 192 -0.65 30.33 5.55
CA LYS A 192 -0.91 31.02 4.29
C LYS A 192 -0.83 30.08 3.10
N THR A 193 -1.84 30.14 2.24
CA THR A 193 -1.86 29.46 0.95
C THR A 193 -1.64 30.48 -0.16
N PHE A 194 -0.63 30.24 -0.99
CA PHE A 194 -0.33 31.02 -2.18
C PHE A 194 -1.04 30.44 -3.41
N ILE A 195 -1.70 31.30 -4.18
CA ILE A 195 -2.45 30.92 -5.37
C ILE A 195 -1.69 31.41 -6.61
N PHE A 196 -1.34 30.49 -7.52
CA PHE A 196 -0.70 30.82 -8.79
C PHE A 196 -1.78 31.11 -9.84
N GLU A 197 -2.24 32.36 -9.89
CA GLU A 197 -3.46 32.76 -10.64
C GLU A 197 -3.44 32.37 -12.12
N LYS A 198 -2.29 32.47 -12.79
CA LYS A 198 -2.16 32.14 -14.22
C LYS A 198 -2.15 30.63 -14.50
N ILE A 199 -2.14 29.76 -13.47
CA ILE A 199 -2.14 28.31 -13.62
C ILE A 199 -3.58 27.77 -13.48
N LYS A 200 -4.11 27.21 -14.57
CA LYS A 200 -5.48 26.66 -14.61
C LYS A 200 -5.58 25.16 -14.31
N ARG A 201 -4.48 24.40 -14.44
CA ARG A 201 -4.43 22.94 -14.22
C ARG A 201 -3.15 22.52 -13.50
N GLY A 202 -3.22 21.42 -12.73
CA GLY A 202 -2.10 20.91 -11.96
C GLY A 202 -1.89 21.67 -10.64
N THR A 203 -0.63 21.94 -10.28
CA THR A 203 -0.28 22.55 -8.98
C THR A 203 -0.61 24.04 -8.89
N ARG A 204 -1.88 24.39 -8.73
CA ARG A 204 -2.37 25.78 -8.74
C ARG A 204 -2.14 26.54 -7.43
N ALA A 205 -1.97 25.83 -6.32
CA ALA A 205 -1.77 26.42 -5.02
C ALA A 205 -0.64 25.73 -4.27
N TYR A 206 -0.07 26.46 -3.32
CA TYR A 206 0.97 25.97 -2.44
C TYR A 206 0.86 26.61 -1.04
N THR A 207 0.94 25.76 -0.03
CA THR A 207 0.92 26.14 1.39
C THR A 207 2.24 25.62 1.95
N PRO A 208 3.21 26.50 2.24
CA PRO A 208 4.44 26.10 2.94
C PRO A 208 4.11 25.60 4.35
N ASP A 209 4.95 24.73 4.90
CA ASP A 209 4.70 24.12 6.21
C ASP A 209 4.77 25.15 7.35
N PHE A 210 5.79 26.01 7.38
CA PHE A 210 5.99 26.98 8.47
C PHE A 210 6.28 28.39 7.95
N ARG A 211 5.79 29.38 8.67
CA ARG A 211 6.29 30.76 8.60
C ARG A 211 7.10 31.05 9.85
N VAL A 212 8.34 31.50 9.72
CA VAL A 212 9.22 31.86 10.83
C VAL A 212 9.38 33.37 10.86
N LEU A 213 9.14 33.98 12.02
CA LEU A 213 9.21 35.42 12.27
C LEU A 213 10.48 35.75 13.04
N PHE A 214 11.23 36.74 12.58
CA PHE A 214 12.45 37.23 13.25
C PHE A 214 12.18 38.55 13.97
N HIS A 215 13.03 38.89 14.95
CA HIS A 215 12.88 40.09 15.77
C HIS A 215 13.03 41.41 14.98
N ASP A 216 13.69 41.37 13.82
CA ASP A 216 13.83 42.51 12.91
C ASP A 216 12.63 42.69 11.96
N GLY A 217 11.54 41.93 12.19
CA GLY A 217 10.32 42.00 11.40
C GLY A 217 10.38 41.22 10.08
N ARG A 218 11.52 40.60 9.73
CA ARG A 218 11.61 39.71 8.57
C ARG A 218 10.90 38.39 8.84
N HIS A 219 10.45 37.74 7.77
CA HIS A 219 9.95 36.37 7.84
C HIS A 219 10.51 35.50 6.72
N GLU A 220 10.52 34.19 6.99
CA GLU A 220 10.91 33.17 6.02
C GLU A 220 9.90 32.02 6.05
N TRP A 221 9.73 31.36 4.90
CA TRP A 221 8.88 30.17 4.77
C TRP A 221 9.74 28.93 4.81
N HIS A 222 9.49 28.03 5.75
CA HIS A 222 10.26 26.80 5.87
C HIS A 222 9.40 25.61 5.42
N GLU A 223 9.83 24.90 4.38
CA GLU A 223 9.19 23.70 3.83
C GLU A 223 9.97 22.46 4.27
N VAL A 224 9.33 21.58 5.03
CA VAL A 224 9.89 20.31 5.46
C VAL A 224 9.74 19.27 4.35
N LYS A 225 10.86 18.69 3.90
CA LYS A 225 10.85 17.78 2.76
C LYS A 225 11.72 16.54 2.90
N GLY A 226 11.08 15.38 2.95
CA GLY A 226 11.77 14.09 2.87
C GLY A 226 12.23 13.73 1.46
N TRP A 227 11.34 13.83 0.46
CA TRP A 227 11.61 13.46 -0.92
C TRP A 227 11.16 14.55 -1.88
N MET A 228 12.05 14.96 -2.78
CA MET A 228 11.77 15.98 -3.80
C MET A 228 11.16 15.34 -5.05
N ASP A 229 9.83 15.31 -5.11
CA ASP A 229 9.11 14.87 -6.31
C ASP A 229 8.93 16.01 -7.33
N ALA A 230 8.55 15.66 -8.56
CA ALA A 230 8.33 16.62 -9.64
C ALA A 230 7.27 17.67 -9.28
N LYS A 231 6.25 17.29 -8.50
CA LYS A 231 5.20 18.20 -8.05
C LYS A 231 5.71 19.24 -7.06
N SER A 232 6.58 18.84 -6.13
CA SER A 232 7.19 19.71 -5.14
C SER A 232 8.18 20.66 -5.77
N LYS A 233 9.02 20.17 -6.69
CA LYS A 233 9.89 21.04 -7.50
C LYS A 233 9.06 22.10 -8.24
N THR A 234 7.96 21.69 -8.87
CA THR A 234 7.06 22.62 -9.56
C THR A 234 6.46 23.68 -8.63
N ARG A 235 6.18 23.36 -7.35
CA ARG A 235 5.68 24.36 -6.38
C ARG A 235 6.73 25.41 -6.06
N LEU A 236 7.96 24.95 -5.78
CA LEU A 236 9.07 25.84 -5.45
C LEU A 236 9.43 26.74 -6.64
N ASP A 237 9.51 26.16 -7.84
CA ASP A 237 9.77 26.92 -9.08
C ASP A 237 8.67 27.98 -9.34
N ARG A 238 7.41 27.65 -8.98
CA ARG A 238 6.29 28.60 -9.10
C ARG A 238 6.33 29.68 -8.04
N MET A 239 6.67 29.35 -6.80
CA MET A 239 6.84 30.37 -5.77
C MET A 239 7.91 31.38 -6.15
N ALA A 240 9.09 30.91 -6.58
CA ALA A 240 10.16 31.79 -7.02
C ALA A 240 9.75 32.71 -8.20
N ARG A 241 8.77 32.29 -9.02
CA ARG A 241 8.29 33.08 -10.16
C ARG A 241 7.14 34.03 -9.81
N TYR A 242 6.18 33.59 -8.99
CA TYR A 242 4.95 34.33 -8.71
C TYR A 242 5.04 35.19 -7.45
N PHE A 243 5.93 34.83 -6.53
CA PHE A 243 6.15 35.51 -5.25
C PHE A 243 7.67 35.60 -4.99
N PRO A 244 8.44 36.28 -5.86
CA PRO A 244 9.91 36.37 -5.74
C PRO A 244 10.39 37.05 -4.45
N GLU A 245 9.53 37.85 -3.81
CA GLU A 245 9.77 38.48 -2.52
C GLU A 245 9.70 37.51 -1.33
N GLU A 246 9.02 36.37 -1.51
CA GLU A 246 8.83 35.38 -0.44
C GLU A 246 10.01 34.40 -0.43
N ARG A 247 10.82 34.46 0.63
CA ARG A 247 11.96 33.55 0.81
C ARG A 247 11.51 32.19 1.33
N ILE A 248 11.80 31.12 0.57
CA ILE A 248 11.53 29.74 0.99
C ILE A 248 12.83 28.99 1.28
N ILE A 249 12.91 28.40 2.46
CA ILE A 249 13.98 27.51 2.90
C ILE A 249 13.46 26.08 2.93
N VAL A 250 14.11 25.18 2.20
CA VAL A 250 13.76 23.75 2.24
C VAL A 250 14.56 23.07 3.36
N ILE A 251 13.84 22.49 4.31
CA ILE A 251 14.39 21.71 5.41
C ILE A 251 14.35 20.24 5.01
N ASP A 252 15.49 19.74 4.52
CA ASP A 252 15.60 18.43 3.91
C ASP A 252 16.23 17.36 4.82
N GLY A 253 16.43 16.17 4.27
CA GLY A 253 17.08 15.07 4.99
C GLY A 253 18.51 15.35 5.44
N LYS A 254 19.24 16.27 4.80
CA LYS A 254 20.59 16.66 5.26
C LYS A 254 20.48 17.44 6.56
N TRP A 255 19.53 18.37 6.65
CA TRP A 255 19.25 19.09 7.89
C TRP A 255 18.88 18.12 9.02
N PHE A 256 17.92 17.21 8.78
CA PHE A 256 17.52 16.24 9.80
C PHE A 256 18.64 15.28 10.19
N LYS A 257 19.50 14.87 9.26
CA LYS A 257 20.67 14.03 9.57
C LYS A 257 21.66 14.74 10.50
N ALA A 258 21.87 16.05 10.32
CA ALA A 258 22.70 16.85 11.21
C ALA A 258 22.02 17.07 12.57
N ALA A 259 20.76 17.53 12.56
CA ALA A 259 19.95 17.78 13.74
C ALA A 259 19.83 16.54 14.65
N ASN A 260 19.60 15.36 14.07
CA ASN A 260 19.45 14.10 14.80
C ASN A 260 20.71 13.65 15.57
N ARG A 261 21.85 14.33 15.40
CA ARG A 261 23.06 14.04 16.18
C ARG A 261 23.04 14.67 17.56
N THR A 262 22.40 15.83 17.71
CA THR A 262 22.50 16.65 18.93
C THR A 262 21.13 17.00 19.52
N LEU A 263 20.19 17.42 18.67
CA LEU A 263 18.87 17.90 19.11
C LEU A 263 18.04 16.86 19.88
N PRO A 264 18.08 15.54 19.58
CA PRO A 264 17.29 14.57 20.34
C PRO A 264 17.69 14.43 21.82
N ALA A 265 18.87 14.93 22.21
CA ALA A 265 19.30 14.95 23.61
C ALA A 265 18.84 16.22 24.34
N ILE A 266 18.55 17.29 23.60
CA ILE A 266 18.22 18.62 24.13
C ILE A 266 16.71 18.85 24.12
N ILE A 267 16.06 18.47 23.02
CA ILE A 267 14.64 18.73 22.77
C ILE A 267 13.82 17.52 23.18
N LYS A 268 13.02 17.69 24.24
CA LYS A 268 12.09 16.66 24.73
C LYS A 268 11.06 16.32 23.65
N GLY A 269 10.66 15.05 23.58
CA GLY A 269 9.63 14.58 22.64
C GLY A 269 10.15 14.36 21.21
N TRP A 270 11.43 14.58 20.93
CA TRP A 270 12.00 14.38 19.59
C TRP A 270 11.80 12.94 19.08
N GLU A 271 11.09 12.80 17.97
CA GLU A 271 10.75 11.49 17.39
C GLU A 271 11.92 10.95 16.57
N ARG A 272 12.48 9.82 17.01
CA ARG A 272 13.55 9.11 16.28
C ARG A 272 12.93 8.15 15.26
N GLY A 273 13.26 8.35 13.98
CA GLY A 273 12.98 7.40 12.90
C GLY A 273 12.40 8.03 11.64
N THR A 274 13.24 8.08 10.59
CA THR A 274 12.98 7.94 9.13
C THR A 274 14.12 8.62 8.36
N VAL A 275 15.37 8.26 8.64
CA VAL A 275 16.46 8.49 7.69
C VAL A 275 16.96 7.11 7.31
N HIS A 276 16.23 6.43 6.43
CA HIS A 276 16.83 5.29 5.74
C HIS A 276 17.89 5.88 4.83
N VAL A 277 19.14 5.51 5.12
CA VAL A 277 20.32 5.75 4.29
C VAL A 277 20.07 5.20 2.89
#